data_AF-A0A5J6X0P3-F1
#
_entry.id   AF-A0A5J6X0P3-F1
#
_cell.length_a   1.000
_cell.length_b   1.000
_cell.length_c   1.000
_cell.angle_alpha   90.00
_cell.angle_beta   90.00
_cell.angle_gamma   90.00
#
_symmetry.space_group_name_H-M   'P 1'
#
loop_
_entity.id
_entity.type
_entity.pdbx_description
1 polymer ?
#
loop_
_entity_poly.entity_id
_entity_poly.type
_entity_poly.pdbx_seq_one_letter_code
_entity_poly.pdbx_strand_id
1 'polypeptide(L)' 'MLLFLWRASLLYMFPLIIFTYGRLADVSFEAIDSGVNSHKWVIIGAYLAYSIIWLLANRYLEQLLRRRGRR' A
#
# COMPACT_ATOMS: atom_id res chain seq x y z
N MET A 1 8.50 1.53 17.76
CA MET A 1 8.81 2.03 16.40
C MET A 1 8.25 1.14 15.28
N LEU A 2 8.46 -0.18 15.29
CA LEU A 2 7.99 -1.06 14.19
C LEU A 2 6.46 -1.01 13.95
N LEU A 3 5.64 -1.00 15.00
CA LEU A 3 4.17 -0.88 14.85
C LEU A 3 3.74 0.48 14.29
N PHE A 4 4.52 1.54 14.57
CA PHE A 4 4.29 2.85 13.98
C PHE A 4 4.63 2.82 12.49
N LEU A 5 5.79 2.28 12.10
CA LEU A 5 6.17 2.12 10.70
C LEU A 5 5.20 1.21 9.93
N TRP A 6 4.69 0.17 10.58
CA TRP A 6 3.63 -0.68 10.05
C TRP A 6 2.36 0.11 9.75
N ARG A 7 1.91 0.99 10.66
CA ARG A 7 0.73 1.84 10.40
C ARG A 7 1.01 2.91 9.35
N ALA A 8 2.20 3.51 9.39
CA ALA A 8 2.62 4.52 8.44
C ALA A 8 2.88 3.94 7.04
N SER A 9 3.02 2.62 6.89
CA SER A 9 3.24 2.00 5.58
C SER A 9 2.09 2.26 4.62
N LEU A 10 0.84 2.40 5.09
CA LEU A 10 -0.28 2.80 4.25
C LEU A 10 -0.01 4.13 3.54
N LEU A 11 0.54 5.11 4.25
CA LEU A 11 0.89 6.41 3.67
C LEU A 11 2.02 6.30 2.65
N TYR A 12 3.09 5.58 2.99
CA TYR A 12 4.30 5.51 2.14
C TYR A 12 4.14 4.59 0.94
N MET A 13 3.22 3.62 0.99
CA MET A 13 3.02 2.69 -0.10
C MET A 13 2.33 3.33 -1.30
N PHE A 14 1.53 4.37 -1.09
CA PHE A 14 0.90 5.08 -2.21
C PHE A 14 1.94 5.69 -3.18
N PRO A 15 2.87 6.58 -2.75
CA PRO A 15 3.89 7.10 -3.64
C PRO A 15 4.84 6.01 -4.16
N LEU A 16 5.12 4.97 -3.35
CA LEU A 16 5.94 3.84 -3.80
C LEU A 16 5.29 3.08 -4.96
N ILE A 17 3.98 2.84 -4.90
CA ILE A 17 3.23 2.15 -5.97
C ILE A 17 3.23 3.00 -7.23
N ILE A 18 2.98 4.31 -7.13
CA ILE A 18 3.01 5.20 -8.30
C ILE A 18 4.40 5.17 -8.95
N PHE A 19 5.45 5.34 -8.16
CA PHE A 19 6.83 5.33 -8.65
C PHE A 19 7.18 4.00 -9.31
N THR A 20 6.88 2.88 -8.65
CA THR A 20 7.17 1.53 -9.14
C THR A 20 6.40 1.24 -10.42
N TYR A 21 5.11 1.59 -10.46
CA TYR A 21 4.28 1.43 -11.64
C TYR A 21 4.81 2.23 -12.82
N GLY A 22 5.11 3.53 -12.63
CA GLY A 22 5.67 4.38 -13.68
C GLY A 22 7.00 3.82 -14.22
N ARG A 23 7.86 3.32 -13.33
CA ARG A 23 9.16 2.74 -13.73
C ARG A 23 9.04 1.43 -14.50
N LEU A 24 8.07 0.58 -14.15
CA LEU A 24 7.85 -0.73 -14.78
C LEU A 24 7.05 -0.63 -16.09
N ALA A 25 6.08 0.26 -16.14
CA ALA A 25 5.25 0.49 -17.31
C ALA A 25 5.85 1.49 -18.31
N ASP A 26 7.02 2.07 -17.97
CA ASP A 26 7.69 3.14 -18.72
C ASP A 26 6.76 4.34 -19.00
N VAL A 27 5.97 4.72 -17.98
CA VAL A 27 4.99 5.80 -18.04
C VAL A 27 5.48 6.97 -17.20
N SER A 28 5.52 8.17 -17.78
CA SER A 28 5.86 9.39 -17.05
C SER A 28 4.76 9.76 -16.04
N PHE A 29 5.14 10.48 -14.98
CA PHE A 29 4.15 11.00 -14.01
C PHE A 29 3.10 11.89 -14.69
N GLU A 30 3.50 12.69 -15.67
CA GLU A 30 2.59 13.52 -16.47
C GLU A 30 1.56 12.66 -17.21
N ALA A 31 1.96 11.54 -17.80
CA ALA A 31 1.03 10.61 -18.46
C ALA A 31 0.13 9.86 -17.46
N ILE A 32 0.55 9.64 -16.22
CA ILE A 32 -0.33 9.10 -15.17
C ILE A 32 -1.39 10.13 -14.75
N ASP A 33 -1.02 11.40 -14.66
CA ASP A 33 -1.91 12.48 -14.23
C ASP A 33 -2.87 12.93 -15.34
N SER A 34 -2.35 13.15 -16.55
CA SER A 34 -3.09 13.64 -17.70
C SER A 34 -3.68 12.52 -18.59
N GLY A 35 -3.11 11.32 -18.54
CA GLY A 35 -3.40 10.25 -19.49
C GLY A 35 -4.57 9.36 -19.13
N VAL A 36 -4.73 8.33 -19.96
CA VAL A 36 -5.85 7.37 -19.97
C VAL A 36 -6.16 6.86 -18.56
N ASN A 37 -7.44 6.94 -18.17
CA ASN A 37 -7.93 6.50 -16.85
C ASN A 37 -7.47 5.10 -16.43
N SER A 38 -7.08 4.24 -17.39
CA SER A 38 -6.52 2.91 -17.13
C SER A 38 -5.33 2.91 -16.15
N HIS A 39 -4.36 3.82 -16.29
CA HIS A 39 -3.19 3.89 -15.40
C HIS A 39 -3.60 4.18 -13.96
N LYS A 40 -4.56 5.11 -13.79
CA LYS A 40 -5.12 5.48 -12.49
C LYS A 40 -5.83 4.29 -11.86
N TRP A 41 -6.62 3.54 -12.62
CA TRP A 41 -7.30 2.34 -12.12
C TRP A 41 -6.34 1.24 -11.69
N VAL A 42 -5.23 1.04 -12.43
CA VAL A 42 -4.21 0.06 -12.04
C VAL A 42 -3.54 0.46 -10.72
N ILE A 43 -3.15 1.73 -10.57
CA ILE A 43 -2.54 2.25 -9.33
C ILE A 43 -3.52 2.13 -8.15
N ILE A 44 -4.77 2.55 -8.32
CA ILE A 44 -5.81 2.45 -7.29
C ILE A 44 -6.05 0.98 -6.93
N GLY A 45 -6.18 0.09 -7.92
CA GLY A 45 -6.36 -1.34 -7.69
C GLY A 45 -5.20 -1.96 -6.90
N ALA A 46 -3.96 -1.63 -7.26
CA ALA A 46 -2.77 -2.07 -6.54
C ALA A 46 -2.73 -1.56 -5.10
N TYR A 47 -3.09 -0.29 -4.87
CA TYR A 47 -3.15 0.29 -3.53
C TYR A 47 -4.27 -0.30 -2.67
N LEU A 48 -5.43 -0.58 -3.26
CA LEU A 48 -6.53 -1.27 -2.58
C LEU A 48 -6.15 -2.71 -2.20
N ALA A 49 -5.52 -3.44 -3.12
CA ALA A 49 -5.02 -4.79 -2.84
C ALA A 49 -4.02 -4.77 -1.67
N TYR A 50 -3.07 -3.82 -1.69
CA TYR A 50 -2.15 -3.62 -0.57
C TYR A 50 -2.90 -3.33 0.74
N SER A 51 -3.87 -2.41 0.72
CA SER A 51 -4.63 -2.02 1.91
C SER A 51 -5.44 -3.18 2.50
N ILE A 52 -6.01 -4.05 1.66
CA ILE A 52 -6.72 -5.26 2.10
C ILE A 52 -5.73 -6.22 2.77
N ILE A 53 -4.59 -6.49 2.14
CA ILE A 53 -3.54 -7.35 2.71
C ILE A 53 -3.07 -6.79 4.06
N TRP A 54 -2.83 -5.48 4.12
CA TRP A 54 -2.44 -4.78 5.33
C TRP A 54 -3.48 -4.96 6.44
N LEU A 55 -4.78 -4.82 6.14
CA LEU A 55 -5.86 -4.97 7.11
C LEU A 55 -5.94 -6.40 7.67
N LEU A 56 -5.82 -7.41 6.80
CA LEU A 56 -5.79 -8.81 7.21
C LEU A 56 -4.57 -9.11 8.10
N ALA A 57 -3.38 -8.65 7.69
CA ALA A 57 -2.16 -8.81 8.46
C ALA A 57 -2.21 -8.07 9.79
N ASN A 58 -2.75 -6.84 9.83
CA ASN A 58 -2.88 -6.05 11.05
C ASN A 58 -3.80 -6.75 12.05
N ARG A 59 -4.93 -7.30 11.59
CA ARG A 59 -5.86 -8.08 12.45
C ARG A 59 -5.15 -9.28 13.07
N TYR A 60 -4.33 -10.00 12.29
CA TYR A 60 -3.57 -11.14 12.80
C TYR A 60 -2.49 -10.71 13.81
N LEU A 61 -1.74 -9.64 13.51
CA LEU A 61 -0.73 -9.06 14.39
C LEU A 61 -1.32 -8.63 15.73
N GLU A 62 -2.48 -7.97 15.73
CA GLU A 62 -3.17 -7.57 16.95
C GLU A 62 -3.59 -8.79 17.79
N GLN A 63 -4.12 -9.84 17.17
CA GLN A 63 -4.45 -11.09 17.88
C GLN A 63 -3.21 -11.72 18.50
N LEU A 64 -2.09 -11.76 17.78
CA LEU A 64 -0.83 -12.31 18.26
C LEU A 64 -0.28 -11.51 19.46
N LEU A 65 -0.29 -10.19 19.37
CA LEU A 65 0.18 -9.31 20.45
C LEU A 65 -0.70 -9.42 21.70
N ARG A 66 -2.03 -9.49 21.54
CA ARG A 66 -2.97 -9.72 22.66
C ARG A 66 -2.73 -11.05 23.36
N ARG A 67 -2.36 -12.10 22.61
CA ARG A 67 -1.99 -13.41 23.19
C ARG A 67 -0.68 -13.35 23.97
N ARG A 68 0.32 -12.59 23.49
CA ARG A 68 1.59 -12.41 24.18
C ARG A 68 1.48 -11.56 25.45
N GLY A 69 0.66 -10.51 25.45
CA GLY A 69 0.49 -9.64 26.63
C GLY A 69 -0.39 -10.19 27.75
N ARG A 70 -1.00 -11.37 27.57
CA ARG A 70 -1.79 -12.08 28.60
C ARG A 70 -0.99 -13.17 29.32
N ARG A 71 0.25 -13.43 28.93
CA ARG A 71 1.22 -14.24 29.68
C ARG A 71 2.14 -13.30 30.45
#